data_AF-A0A9D1ZCI3-F1
#
_entry.id   AF-A0A9D1ZCI3-F1
#
_cell.length_a   1.000
_cell.length_b   1.000
_cell.length_c   1.000
_cell.angle_alpha   90.00
_cell.angle_beta   90.00
_cell.angle_gamma   90.00
#
_symmetry.space_group_name_H-M   'P 1'
#
loop_
_entity.id
_entity.type
_entity.pdbx_description
1 polymer ?
#
loop_
_entity_poly.entity_id
_entity_poly.type
_entity_poly.pdbx_seq_one_letter_code
_entity_poly.pdbx_strand_id
1 'polypeptide(L)'
;MKKIFALALAALMTAGMTTVAFAADDAYLKFGVEGQAVVDTNDDGKFLTGDKAKDFTASKVDLSEIPGGKKVAILLKSSEGDALIDDKDEIKGYKVKTEWSVGDLDEKAAIELVKFDSGYYYAVTFTLPEGAETKYQDLAGEVSIYKNSSDLKEDSGKVGITLKFGAEYGYTQNYLQDVEDDMTKAQVVIFKDKATDDGLEGEETLTFGDFEFEVDVTGQGKLNLKNNTDFNKEFAAMYDYANIDFITFEKEPTFNKNGIVYLYADEDAYVYEVTADGAKEIKGLKWDEDYEAWSWKTRTLKSYAISDVELTEKTVTEDKDDTTTDGGKKNPDTGR
;
A
#
# COMPACT_ATOMS: atom_id res chain seq x y z
N MET A 1 -10.50 15.60 70.72
CA MET A 1 -11.57 15.02 71.58
C MET A 1 -12.60 16.12 71.80
N LYS A 2 -13.88 16.04 71.44
CA LYS A 2 -14.85 14.95 71.51
C LYS A 2 -15.72 14.86 70.23
N LYS A 3 -16.08 13.62 69.90
CA LYS A 3 -17.10 13.19 68.91
C LYS A 3 -18.51 13.59 69.43
N ILE A 4 -19.60 13.64 68.66
CA ILE A 4 -20.50 12.50 68.32
C ILE A 4 -21.69 13.00 67.44
N PHE A 5 -21.98 12.24 66.37
CA PHE A 5 -23.24 11.88 65.67
C PHE A 5 -24.59 12.63 65.86
N ALA A 6 -25.30 12.84 64.74
CA ALA A 6 -26.69 12.39 64.47
C ALA A 6 -27.03 12.62 62.96
N LEU A 7 -27.20 11.57 62.15
CA LEU A 7 -28.44 10.81 61.85
C LEU A 7 -29.19 11.36 60.62
N ALA A 8 -29.16 10.57 59.55
CA ALA A 8 -30.01 10.69 58.36
C ALA A 8 -31.47 10.34 58.66
N LEU A 9 -32.45 11.07 58.11
CA LEU A 9 -33.68 10.50 57.57
C LEU A 9 -34.45 11.49 56.67
N ALA A 10 -35.10 10.90 55.68
CA ALA A 10 -35.66 11.49 54.47
C ALA A 10 -36.85 12.44 54.66
N ALA A 11 -36.99 13.38 53.73
CA ALA A 11 -38.28 13.86 53.28
C ALA A 11 -38.34 13.71 51.75
N LEU A 12 -39.18 12.77 51.32
CA LEU A 12 -39.62 12.59 49.94
C LEU A 12 -40.01 13.93 49.33
N MET A 13 -39.44 14.25 48.16
CA MET A 13 -40.13 15.05 47.15
C MET A 13 -40.25 14.21 45.88
N THR A 14 -41.14 13.23 45.95
CA THR A 14 -41.72 12.58 44.78
C THR A 14 -42.81 13.52 44.25
N ALA A 15 -42.48 14.38 43.29
CA ALA A 15 -43.48 15.12 42.53
C ALA A 15 -42.96 15.43 41.12
N GLY A 16 -43.39 14.60 40.18
CA GLY A 16 -43.65 15.03 38.81
C GLY A 16 -42.45 15.36 37.92
N MET A 17 -41.52 14.42 37.74
CA MET A 17 -40.88 14.34 36.43
C MET A 17 -41.88 13.65 35.50
N THR A 18 -42.64 14.45 34.75
CA THR A 18 -43.20 13.97 33.49
C THR A 18 -42.02 13.51 32.66
N THR A 19 -41.77 12.19 32.65
CA THR A 19 -40.89 11.60 31.65
C THR A 19 -41.54 11.88 30.31
N VAL A 20 -41.07 12.92 29.63
CA VAL A 20 -41.22 13.01 28.19
C VAL A 20 -40.58 11.73 27.68
N ALA A 21 -41.40 10.81 27.19
CA ALA A 21 -40.88 9.69 26.44
C ALA A 21 -40.16 10.32 25.25
N PHE A 22 -38.83 10.37 25.31
CA PHE A 22 -38.03 10.56 24.12
C PHE A 22 -38.53 9.46 23.17
N ALA A 23 -38.99 9.86 22.00
CA ALA A 23 -39.12 8.93 20.89
C ALA A 23 -37.78 8.17 20.82
N ALA A 24 -37.83 6.84 20.74
CA ALA A 24 -36.62 6.07 20.52
C ALA A 24 -35.92 6.70 19.30
N ASP A 25 -34.69 7.17 19.48
CA ASP A 25 -33.89 7.58 18.34
C ASP A 25 -33.88 6.41 17.36
N ASP A 26 -34.27 6.66 16.10
CA ASP A 26 -34.17 5.67 15.05
C ASP A 26 -32.73 5.10 15.06
N ALA A 27 -32.62 3.77 14.95
CA ALA A 27 -31.32 3.11 14.95
C ALA A 27 -30.38 3.75 13.91
N TYR A 28 -29.12 3.97 14.30
CA TYR A 28 -28.10 4.57 13.45
C TYR A 28 -26.86 3.69 13.33
N LEU A 29 -26.08 3.88 12.26
CA LEU A 29 -24.81 3.16 12.08
C LEU A 29 -23.67 3.84 12.82
N LYS A 30 -22.82 3.04 13.46
CA LYS A 30 -21.67 3.49 14.24
C LYS A 30 -20.48 2.55 14.06
N PHE A 31 -19.28 3.04 14.33
CA PHE A 31 -18.11 2.19 14.60
C PHE A 31 -18.22 1.57 16.00
N GLY A 32 -18.81 2.33 16.92
CA GLY A 32 -18.91 2.00 18.34
C GLY A 32 -17.85 2.71 19.17
N VAL A 33 -17.99 2.62 20.49
CA VAL A 33 -16.93 3.03 21.43
C VAL A 33 -15.78 2.03 21.46
N GLU A 34 -16.08 0.79 21.10
CA GLU A 34 -15.12 -0.29 20.95
C GLU A 34 -15.38 -1.07 19.66
N GLY A 35 -14.32 -1.60 19.09
CA GLY A 35 -14.33 -2.31 17.82
C GLY A 35 -12.91 -2.62 17.39
N GLN A 36 -12.73 -2.89 16.10
CA GLN A 36 -11.46 -3.28 15.54
C GLN A 36 -11.24 -2.59 14.19
N ALA A 37 -10.03 -2.09 13.98
CA ALA A 37 -9.54 -1.72 12.65
C ALA A 37 -8.64 -2.83 12.14
N VAL A 38 -8.85 -3.26 10.91
CA VAL A 38 -8.07 -4.34 10.28
C VAL A 38 -7.42 -3.81 9.02
N VAL A 39 -6.15 -4.14 8.83
CA VAL A 39 -5.37 -3.80 7.65
C VAL A 39 -5.19 -5.08 6.83
N ASP A 40 -5.68 -5.07 5.60
CA ASP A 40 -5.42 -6.11 4.59
C ASP A 40 -3.94 -6.02 4.20
N THR A 41 -3.11 -6.84 4.87
CA THR A 41 -1.64 -6.79 4.70
C THR A 41 -1.17 -7.71 3.57
N ASN A 42 -1.95 -8.74 3.27
CA ASN A 42 -1.62 -9.75 2.27
C ASN A 42 -2.21 -9.45 0.88
N ASP A 43 -3.01 -8.39 0.76
CA ASP A 43 -3.72 -7.95 -0.46
C ASP A 43 -4.65 -9.02 -1.05
N ASP A 44 -5.19 -9.91 -0.21
CA ASP A 44 -6.06 -11.01 -0.66
C ASP A 44 -7.56 -10.61 -0.71
N GLY A 45 -7.88 -9.38 -0.29
CA GLY A 45 -9.22 -8.83 -0.25
C GLY A 45 -10.11 -9.44 0.83
N LYS A 46 -9.54 -10.19 1.78
CA LYS A 46 -10.20 -10.70 2.98
C LYS A 46 -9.52 -10.09 4.19
N PHE A 47 -10.30 -9.85 5.23
CA PHE A 47 -9.82 -9.26 6.47
C PHE A 47 -9.71 -10.33 7.56
N LEU A 48 -8.63 -10.24 8.35
CA LEU A 48 -8.25 -10.97 9.57
C LEU A 48 -7.22 -12.08 9.36
N THR A 49 -7.51 -13.10 8.55
CA THR A 49 -6.61 -14.24 8.41
C THR A 49 -5.30 -13.80 7.77
N GLY A 50 -4.24 -13.70 8.59
CA GLY A 50 -2.92 -13.24 8.15
C GLY A 50 -2.71 -11.73 8.20
N ASP A 51 -3.65 -10.99 8.79
CA ASP A 51 -3.67 -9.52 8.80
C ASP A 51 -3.26 -8.88 10.12
N LYS A 52 -2.87 -7.60 10.03
CA LYS A 52 -2.71 -6.75 11.21
C LYS A 52 -4.08 -6.18 11.61
N ALA A 53 -4.53 -6.54 12.81
CA ALA A 53 -5.73 -6.00 13.42
C ALA A 53 -5.42 -5.29 14.74
N LYS A 54 -6.14 -4.21 15.03
CA LYS A 54 -6.02 -3.47 16.29
C LYS A 54 -7.40 -3.16 16.86
N ASP A 55 -7.63 -3.63 18.07
CA ASP A 55 -8.81 -3.25 18.83
C ASP A 55 -8.70 -1.80 19.29
N PHE A 56 -9.82 -1.09 19.24
CA PHE A 56 -9.95 0.26 19.75
C PHE A 56 -10.95 0.33 20.89
N THR A 57 -10.72 1.30 21.77
CA THR A 57 -11.64 1.68 22.84
C THR A 57 -11.75 3.21 22.88
N ALA A 58 -12.83 3.73 23.46
CA ALA A 58 -13.14 5.16 23.46
C ALA A 58 -13.10 5.79 22.04
N SER A 59 -13.46 5.01 21.01
CA SER A 59 -13.44 5.42 19.60
C SER A 59 -12.09 5.98 19.14
N LYS A 60 -10.99 5.41 19.63
CA LYS A 60 -9.62 5.76 19.21
C LYS A 60 -8.80 4.53 18.86
N VAL A 61 -8.25 4.52 17.65
CA VAL A 61 -7.30 3.50 17.20
C VAL A 61 -5.98 4.16 16.79
N ASP A 62 -4.87 3.55 17.22
CA ASP A 62 -3.52 3.91 16.81
C ASP A 62 -2.82 2.64 16.30
N LEU A 63 -2.42 2.66 15.02
CA LEU A 63 -1.67 1.62 14.34
C LEU A 63 -0.21 2.06 14.18
N SER A 64 0.73 1.11 14.19
CA SER A 64 2.16 1.39 14.03
C SER A 64 2.82 0.39 13.10
N GLU A 65 3.85 0.85 12.39
CA GLU A 65 4.65 0.03 11.46
C GLU A 65 3.78 -0.72 10.44
N ILE A 66 2.82 -0.03 9.83
CA ILE A 66 1.93 -0.61 8.83
C ILE A 66 2.53 -0.44 7.43
N PRO A 67 2.45 -1.46 6.55
CA PRO A 67 2.84 -1.26 5.17
C PRO A 67 1.98 -0.18 4.49
N GLY A 68 2.61 0.75 3.77
CA GLY A 68 1.91 1.73 2.93
C GLY A 68 1.12 1.05 1.80
N GLY A 69 0.17 1.77 1.21
CA GLY A 69 -0.66 1.25 0.11
C GLY A 69 -1.71 0.21 0.52
N LYS A 70 -1.81 -0.12 1.82
CA LYS A 70 -2.70 -1.19 2.32
C LYS A 70 -4.10 -0.69 2.64
N LYS A 71 -5.07 -1.55 2.40
CA LYS A 71 -6.48 -1.26 2.66
C LYS A 71 -6.83 -1.49 4.12
N VAL A 72 -7.47 -0.50 4.73
CA VAL A 72 -7.99 -0.57 6.10
C VAL A 72 -9.50 -0.77 6.03
N ALA A 73 -10.04 -1.63 6.89
CA ALA A 73 -11.48 -1.79 7.10
C ALA A 73 -11.84 -1.65 8.57
N ILE A 74 -12.92 -0.90 8.84
CA ILE A 74 -13.51 -0.75 10.17
C ILE A 74 -15.00 -1.09 10.07
N LEU A 75 -15.40 -2.17 10.74
CA LEU A 75 -16.77 -2.68 10.68
C LEU A 75 -17.80 -1.68 11.20
N LEU A 76 -18.93 -1.61 10.51
CA LEU A 76 -20.10 -0.87 10.96
C LEU A 76 -20.99 -1.77 11.82
N LYS A 77 -21.58 -1.16 12.83
CA LYS A 77 -22.54 -1.77 13.75
C LYS A 77 -23.81 -0.94 13.82
N SER A 78 -24.94 -1.59 14.08
CA SER A 78 -26.17 -0.90 14.46
C SER A 78 -26.05 -0.34 15.87
N SER A 79 -26.58 0.86 16.11
CA SER A 79 -26.72 1.42 17.45
C SER A 79 -27.65 0.57 18.33
N GLU A 80 -28.55 -0.18 17.71
CA GLU A 80 -29.46 -1.11 18.36
C GLU A 80 -28.82 -2.51 18.43
N GLY A 81 -28.34 -2.88 19.61
CA GLY A 81 -27.82 -4.24 19.87
C GLY A 81 -26.44 -4.55 19.31
N ASP A 82 -25.71 -3.57 18.73
CA ASP A 82 -24.34 -3.73 18.21
C ASP A 82 -24.20 -4.82 17.12
N ALA A 83 -25.28 -5.12 16.41
CA ALA A 83 -25.28 -6.08 15.30
C ALA A 83 -24.40 -5.58 14.13
N LEU A 84 -23.63 -6.48 13.53
CA LEU A 84 -22.87 -6.21 12.31
C LEU A 84 -23.82 -6.05 11.12
N ILE A 85 -23.45 -5.16 10.20
CA ILE A 85 -24.30 -4.79 9.07
C ILE A 85 -23.93 -5.63 7.84
N ASP A 86 -24.86 -6.41 7.31
CA ASP A 86 -24.70 -7.18 6.06
C ASP A 86 -25.75 -6.81 4.99
N ASP A 87 -26.79 -6.06 5.35
CA ASP A 87 -27.82 -5.58 4.44
C ASP A 87 -27.48 -4.20 3.84
N LYS A 88 -27.56 -4.12 2.50
CA LYS A 88 -27.37 -2.89 1.73
C LYS A 88 -28.41 -1.82 2.06
N ASP A 89 -29.61 -2.21 2.48
CA ASP A 89 -30.69 -1.27 2.76
C ASP A 89 -30.41 -0.44 4.01
N GLU A 90 -29.65 -0.98 4.97
CA GLU A 90 -29.26 -0.28 6.20
C GLU A 90 -28.22 0.84 5.95
N ILE A 91 -27.35 0.68 4.94
CA ILE A 91 -26.35 1.70 4.58
C ILE A 91 -26.91 2.79 3.66
N LYS A 92 -28.17 2.70 3.20
CA LYS A 92 -28.76 3.68 2.27
C LYS A 92 -28.81 5.08 2.87
N GLY A 93 -28.14 6.00 2.19
CA GLY A 93 -28.08 7.42 2.56
C GLY A 93 -26.98 7.76 3.57
N TYR A 94 -26.24 6.77 4.06
CA TYR A 94 -25.04 7.02 4.85
C TYR A 94 -23.89 7.49 3.97
N LYS A 95 -23.04 8.33 4.57
CA LYS A 95 -21.86 8.94 3.98
C LYS A 95 -20.71 8.84 4.96
N VAL A 96 -19.49 8.84 4.42
CA VAL A 96 -18.25 8.93 5.20
C VAL A 96 -17.70 10.34 5.07
N LYS A 97 -17.24 10.91 6.18
CA LYS A 97 -16.46 12.13 6.25
C LYS A 97 -15.12 11.82 6.89
N THR A 98 -14.04 12.25 6.27
CA THR A 98 -12.68 12.17 6.84
C THR A 98 -12.12 13.58 7.03
N GLU A 99 -11.51 13.83 8.18
CA GLU A 99 -10.78 15.07 8.48
C GLU A 99 -9.40 14.73 9.03
N TRP A 100 -8.39 14.82 8.15
CA TRP A 100 -6.99 14.51 8.48
C TRP A 100 -6.29 15.73 9.05
N SER A 101 -5.72 15.58 10.24
CA SER A 101 -4.87 16.58 10.88
C SER A 101 -3.38 16.38 10.53
N VAL A 102 -3.00 15.15 10.18
CA VAL A 102 -1.66 14.77 9.71
C VAL A 102 -1.83 13.81 8.54
N GLY A 103 -1.11 14.05 7.44
CA GLY A 103 -1.26 13.30 6.21
C GLY A 103 -2.56 13.60 5.46
N ASP A 104 -2.76 12.92 4.34
CA ASP A 104 -4.02 12.89 3.58
C ASP A 104 -4.14 11.55 2.87
N LEU A 105 -5.33 11.19 2.39
CA LEU A 105 -5.54 10.00 1.56
C LEU A 105 -5.49 10.35 0.07
N ASP A 106 -4.95 9.44 -0.74
CA ASP A 106 -5.03 9.55 -2.20
C ASP A 106 -6.48 9.39 -2.69
N GLU A 107 -7.23 8.50 -2.04
CA GLU A 107 -8.65 8.23 -2.32
C GLU A 107 -9.52 8.42 -1.08
N LYS A 108 -10.75 8.88 -1.28
CA LYS A 108 -11.69 9.10 -0.18
C LYS A 108 -12.14 7.78 0.42
N ALA A 109 -12.27 7.75 1.75
CA ALA A 109 -12.90 6.64 2.43
C ALA A 109 -14.34 6.39 1.96
N ALA A 110 -14.72 5.12 1.86
CA ALA A 110 -16.01 4.68 1.35
C ALA A 110 -16.65 3.63 2.27
N ILE A 111 -17.94 3.36 2.10
CA ILE A 111 -18.62 2.23 2.74
C ILE A 111 -18.66 1.10 1.72
N GLU A 112 -18.09 -0.04 2.07
CA GLU A 112 -17.97 -1.20 1.19
C GLU A 112 -18.39 -2.48 1.90
N LEU A 113 -18.96 -3.43 1.15
CA LEU A 113 -19.18 -4.78 1.62
C LEU A 113 -17.88 -5.57 1.45
N VAL A 114 -17.28 -5.96 2.57
CA VAL A 114 -15.99 -6.64 2.60
C VAL A 114 -16.09 -8.00 3.25
N LYS A 115 -15.17 -8.91 2.91
CA LYS A 115 -15.15 -10.27 3.45
C LYS A 115 -14.28 -10.33 4.70
N PHE A 116 -14.88 -10.71 5.81
CA PHE A 116 -14.19 -11.11 7.04
C PHE A 116 -14.29 -12.63 7.21
N ASP A 117 -13.48 -13.21 8.10
CA ASP A 117 -13.57 -14.65 8.45
C ASP A 117 -14.98 -15.07 8.89
N SER A 118 -15.73 -14.16 9.53
CA SER A 118 -17.09 -14.39 10.04
C SER A 118 -18.21 -14.14 9.02
N GLY A 119 -17.90 -13.70 7.80
CA GLY A 119 -18.90 -13.39 6.76
C GLY A 119 -18.63 -12.08 6.01
N TYR A 120 -19.58 -11.69 5.17
CA TYR A 120 -19.54 -10.42 4.46
C TYR A 120 -20.28 -9.35 5.27
N TYR A 121 -19.60 -8.23 5.54
CA TYR A 121 -20.17 -7.13 6.32
C TYR A 121 -19.75 -5.78 5.73
N TYR A 122 -20.58 -4.77 5.95
CA TYR A 122 -20.29 -3.40 5.59
C TYR A 122 -19.29 -2.78 6.56
N ALA A 123 -18.23 -2.22 6.00
CA ALA A 123 -17.19 -1.51 6.71
C ALA A 123 -16.94 -0.15 6.06
N VAL A 124 -16.41 0.80 6.83
CA VAL A 124 -15.72 1.93 6.23
C VAL A 124 -14.32 1.50 5.84
N THR A 125 -13.99 1.69 4.57
CA THR A 125 -12.70 1.30 4.00
C THR A 125 -11.97 2.50 3.41
N PHE A 126 -10.65 2.48 3.50
CA PHE A 126 -9.76 3.41 2.81
C PHE A 126 -8.38 2.78 2.64
N THR A 127 -7.61 3.27 1.67
CA THR A 127 -6.25 2.78 1.40
C THR A 127 -5.25 3.77 1.98
N LEU A 128 -4.31 3.27 2.79
CA LEU A 128 -3.20 4.10 3.28
C LEU A 128 -2.35 4.57 2.08
N PRO A 129 -1.84 5.81 2.10
CA PRO A 129 -0.95 6.27 1.03
C PRO A 129 0.30 5.40 0.93
N GLU A 130 0.99 5.53 -0.20
CA GLU A 130 2.29 4.87 -0.37
C GLU A 130 3.31 5.44 0.64
N GLY A 131 4.14 4.56 1.20
CA GLY A 131 5.17 4.93 2.15
C GLY A 131 6.27 5.79 1.54
N ALA A 132 6.92 6.63 2.36
CA ALA A 132 8.17 7.26 1.95
C ALA A 132 9.26 6.20 1.82
N GLU A 133 10.19 6.37 0.87
CA GLU A 133 11.16 5.33 0.46
C GLU A 133 11.80 4.59 1.63
N THR A 134 12.30 5.31 2.64
CA THR A 134 13.01 4.72 3.78
C THR A 134 12.44 5.14 5.13
N LYS A 135 11.33 5.87 5.17
CA LYS A 135 10.78 6.44 6.41
C LYS A 135 9.32 6.08 6.56
N TYR A 136 8.93 5.87 7.80
CA TYR A 136 7.53 5.86 8.15
C TYR A 136 6.97 7.30 8.08
N GLN A 137 5.69 7.39 7.73
CA GLN A 137 4.88 8.59 7.68
C GLN A 137 3.68 8.41 8.60
N ASP A 138 3.13 9.52 9.06
CA ASP A 138 1.96 9.52 9.94
C ASP A 138 0.70 9.90 9.16
N LEU A 139 -0.40 9.21 9.46
CA LEU A 139 -1.76 9.60 9.10
C LEU A 139 -2.56 9.68 10.40
N ALA A 140 -3.11 10.86 10.72
CA ALA A 140 -3.90 11.04 11.93
C ALA A 140 -5.07 11.98 11.69
N GLY A 141 -6.26 11.60 12.14
CA GLY A 141 -7.47 12.37 11.92
C GLY A 141 -8.73 11.70 12.45
N GLU A 142 -9.87 12.15 11.93
CA GLU A 142 -11.18 11.65 12.31
C GLU A 142 -11.90 11.05 11.10
N VAL A 143 -12.47 9.87 11.28
CA VAL A 143 -13.33 9.19 10.31
C VAL A 143 -14.72 9.16 10.91
N SER A 144 -15.72 9.70 10.21
CA SER A 144 -17.10 9.79 10.69
C SER A 144 -18.08 9.19 9.70
N ILE A 145 -19.06 8.43 10.19
CA ILE A 145 -20.21 7.97 9.42
C ILE A 145 -21.45 8.78 9.80
N TYR A 146 -22.23 9.22 8.81
CA TYR A 146 -23.41 10.06 9.06
C TYR A 146 -24.43 9.96 7.93
N LYS A 147 -25.69 10.27 8.24
CA LYS A 147 -26.76 10.36 7.23
C LYS A 147 -27.09 11.82 6.92
N ASN A 148 -27.17 12.64 7.97
CA ASN A 148 -27.40 14.08 7.88
C ASN A 148 -26.26 14.83 8.56
N SER A 149 -25.85 15.99 8.03
CA SER A 149 -24.75 16.76 8.63
C SER A 149 -25.02 17.20 10.08
N SER A 150 -26.29 17.20 10.52
CA SER A 150 -26.67 17.42 11.92
C SER A 150 -26.22 16.30 12.85
N ASP A 151 -26.01 15.08 12.34
CA ASP A 151 -25.56 13.93 13.13
C ASP A 151 -24.15 14.14 13.68
N LEU A 152 -23.33 14.91 12.96
CA LEU A 152 -21.94 15.23 13.31
C LEU A 152 -21.81 16.30 14.41
N LYS A 153 -22.92 16.89 14.85
CA LYS A 153 -22.89 17.87 15.94
C LYS A 153 -22.75 17.17 17.28
N GLU A 154 -22.06 17.81 18.23
CA GLU A 154 -21.84 17.26 19.57
C GLU A 154 -23.15 16.99 20.35
N ASP A 155 -24.21 17.76 20.05
CA ASP A 155 -25.53 17.65 20.69
C ASP A 155 -26.47 16.65 19.99
N SER A 156 -26.00 15.91 18.99
CA SER A 156 -26.82 14.95 18.23
C SER A 156 -27.25 13.72 19.03
N GLY A 157 -26.58 13.43 20.15
CA GLY A 157 -26.80 12.22 20.94
C GLY A 157 -26.27 10.92 20.31
N LYS A 158 -25.69 10.99 19.09
CA LYS A 158 -25.17 9.83 18.37
C LYS A 158 -23.72 9.55 18.78
N VAL A 159 -23.52 8.43 19.49
CA VAL A 159 -22.22 8.04 20.05
C VAL A 159 -21.54 6.99 19.16
N GLY A 160 -20.23 7.11 18.99
CA GLY A 160 -19.42 6.13 18.26
C GLY A 160 -19.55 6.20 16.74
N ILE A 161 -20.14 7.28 16.21
CA ILE A 161 -20.20 7.54 14.76
C ILE A 161 -18.89 8.12 14.21
N THR A 162 -18.04 8.64 15.10
CA THR A 162 -16.73 9.21 14.77
C THR A 162 -15.64 8.40 15.47
N LEU A 163 -14.63 8.00 14.71
CA LEU A 163 -13.43 7.31 15.15
C LEU A 163 -12.23 8.23 14.97
N LYS A 164 -11.42 8.39 16.02
CA LYS A 164 -10.08 8.98 15.93
C LYS A 164 -9.12 7.91 15.44
N PHE A 165 -8.57 8.13 14.26
CA PHE A 165 -7.68 7.19 13.60
C PHE A 165 -6.26 7.77 13.58
N GLY A 166 -5.30 6.96 13.99
CA GLY A 166 -3.86 7.21 13.83
C GLY A 166 -3.20 5.99 13.22
N ALA A 167 -2.27 6.20 12.29
CA ALA A 167 -1.42 5.16 11.75
C ALA A 167 -0.04 5.72 11.42
N GLU A 168 1.00 5.00 11.82
CA GLU A 168 2.34 5.13 11.26
C GLU A 168 2.49 4.07 10.15
N TYR A 169 2.77 4.51 8.92
CA TYR A 169 2.82 3.67 7.73
C TYR A 169 4.03 3.93 6.85
N GLY A 170 4.52 2.90 6.14
CA GLY A 170 5.78 2.96 5.39
C GLY A 170 6.14 1.62 4.78
N TYR A 171 7.37 1.48 4.30
CA TYR A 171 7.88 0.17 3.91
C TYR A 171 8.36 -0.61 5.13
N THR A 172 8.21 -1.93 5.09
CA THR A 172 8.80 -2.84 6.08
C THR A 172 10.30 -2.63 6.11
N GLN A 173 10.87 -2.52 7.30
CA GLN A 173 12.30 -2.30 7.50
C GLN A 173 12.90 -3.53 8.19
N ASN A 174 13.96 -4.07 7.62
CA ASN A 174 14.69 -5.23 8.14
C ASN A 174 16.18 -4.91 8.21
N TYR A 175 16.87 -5.46 9.20
CA TYR A 175 18.33 -5.51 9.17
C TYR A 175 18.79 -6.43 8.04
N LEU A 176 19.95 -6.15 7.43
CA LEU A 176 20.49 -7.01 6.37
C LEU A 176 20.56 -8.48 6.82
N GLN A 177 21.00 -8.74 8.06
CA GLN A 177 21.10 -10.10 8.62
C GLN A 177 19.75 -10.84 8.73
N ASP A 178 18.61 -10.15 8.61
CA ASP A 178 17.28 -10.77 8.64
C ASP A 178 16.78 -11.16 7.25
N VAL A 179 17.43 -10.67 6.18
CA VAL A 179 16.98 -10.84 4.79
C VAL A 179 18.10 -11.28 3.84
N GLU A 180 19.32 -11.45 4.33
CA GLU A 180 20.51 -11.81 3.53
C GLU A 180 20.34 -13.11 2.74
N ASP A 181 19.58 -14.07 3.27
CA ASP A 181 19.29 -15.36 2.60
C ASP A 181 18.33 -15.22 1.40
N ASP A 182 17.46 -14.20 1.38
CA ASP A 182 16.45 -13.99 0.35
C ASP A 182 15.99 -12.52 0.30
N MET A 183 16.62 -11.76 -0.59
CA MET A 183 16.30 -10.34 -0.80
C MET A 183 15.04 -10.10 -1.64
N THR A 184 14.40 -11.15 -2.19
CA THR A 184 13.24 -10.99 -3.09
C THR A 184 12.02 -10.37 -2.38
N LYS A 185 11.95 -10.50 -1.05
CA LYS A 185 10.89 -9.92 -0.21
C LYS A 185 11.33 -8.69 0.57
N ALA A 186 12.60 -8.33 0.49
CA ALA A 186 13.12 -7.19 1.21
C ALA A 186 12.55 -5.90 0.63
N GLN A 187 12.18 -4.97 1.51
CA GLN A 187 11.84 -3.61 1.15
C GLN A 187 12.96 -2.69 1.62
N VAL A 188 12.85 -2.09 2.80
CA VAL A 188 13.91 -1.24 3.34
C VAL A 188 14.91 -2.10 4.11
N VAL A 189 16.16 -2.08 3.69
CA VAL A 189 17.26 -2.77 4.36
C VAL A 189 18.10 -1.80 5.16
N ILE A 190 18.36 -2.16 6.41
CA ILE A 190 19.18 -1.43 7.37
C ILE A 190 20.57 -2.06 7.40
N PHE A 191 21.57 -1.28 6.96
CA PHE A 191 22.98 -1.67 6.94
C PHE A 191 23.66 -1.37 8.28
N LYS A 192 23.14 -2.00 9.33
CA LYS A 192 23.67 -1.93 10.69
C LYS A 192 23.74 -3.32 11.29
N ASP A 193 24.59 -3.50 12.29
CA ASP A 193 24.58 -4.70 13.12
C ASP A 193 23.30 -4.71 13.97
N LYS A 194 22.52 -5.79 13.90
CA LYS A 194 21.25 -5.91 14.64
C LYS A 194 21.42 -5.92 16.16
N ALA A 195 22.57 -6.36 16.68
CA ALA A 195 22.81 -6.46 18.11
C ALA A 195 23.33 -5.15 18.70
N THR A 196 24.16 -4.38 17.97
CA THR A 196 24.78 -3.15 18.48
C THR A 196 24.19 -1.86 17.90
N ASP A 197 23.46 -1.93 16.79
CA ASP A 197 22.99 -0.80 15.98
C ASP A 197 24.12 0.06 15.37
N ASP A 198 25.35 -0.44 15.40
CA ASP A 198 26.50 0.16 14.72
C ASP A 198 26.42 -0.09 13.21
N GLY A 199 27.09 0.72 12.40
CA GLY A 199 27.14 0.51 10.95
C GLY A 199 27.85 -0.80 10.59
N LEU A 200 27.37 -1.48 9.55
CA LEU A 200 28.11 -2.61 8.98
C LEU A 200 29.37 -2.11 8.27
N GLU A 201 30.39 -2.97 8.23
CA GLU A 201 31.67 -2.72 7.59
C GLU A 201 32.06 -3.93 6.73
N GLY A 202 32.67 -3.68 5.58
CA GLY A 202 33.11 -4.72 4.66
C GLY A 202 32.22 -4.90 3.42
N GLU A 203 32.58 -5.89 2.62
CA GLU A 203 31.88 -6.30 1.40
C GLU A 203 30.76 -7.28 1.75
N GLU A 204 29.57 -7.03 1.19
CA GLU A 204 28.38 -7.87 1.33
C GLU A 204 27.87 -8.26 -0.07
N THR A 205 27.34 -9.47 -0.19
CA THR A 205 26.67 -9.95 -1.40
C THR A 205 25.17 -9.95 -1.18
N LEU A 206 24.44 -9.19 -1.98
CA LEU A 206 22.98 -9.09 -1.92
C LEU A 206 22.36 -9.93 -3.06
N THR A 207 21.60 -10.97 -2.72
CA THR A 207 21.06 -11.95 -3.71
C THR A 207 19.56 -11.81 -3.93
N PHE A 208 19.17 -11.38 -5.13
CA PHE A 208 17.80 -11.08 -5.59
C PHE A 208 17.31 -12.12 -6.61
N GLY A 209 17.39 -13.41 -6.28
CA GLY A 209 17.19 -14.48 -7.25
C GLY A 209 18.41 -14.61 -8.16
N ASP A 210 18.21 -14.53 -9.48
CA ASP A 210 19.27 -14.64 -10.50
C ASP A 210 20.11 -13.35 -10.66
N PHE A 211 20.14 -12.49 -9.63
CA PHE A 211 20.87 -11.24 -9.61
C PHE A 211 21.59 -11.09 -8.28
N GLU A 212 22.90 -10.95 -8.32
CA GLU A 212 23.74 -10.68 -7.16
C GLU A 212 24.41 -9.31 -7.28
N PHE A 213 24.53 -8.63 -6.15
CA PHE A 213 25.24 -7.36 -6.05
C PHE A 213 26.25 -7.40 -4.90
N GLU A 214 27.52 -7.45 -5.25
CA GLU A 214 28.64 -7.41 -4.30
C GLU A 214 29.08 -5.95 -4.11
N VAL A 215 29.00 -5.46 -2.88
CA VAL A 215 29.29 -4.05 -2.56
C VAL A 215 29.82 -3.88 -1.15
N ASP A 216 30.77 -2.97 -0.99
CA ASP A 216 31.22 -2.52 0.33
C ASP A 216 30.14 -1.62 0.98
N VAL A 217 29.54 -2.08 2.08
CA VAL A 217 28.45 -1.41 2.79
C VAL A 217 28.94 -0.50 3.92
N THR A 218 30.26 -0.32 4.07
CA THR A 218 30.82 0.52 5.14
C THR A 218 30.29 1.94 5.04
N GLY A 219 29.60 2.39 6.10
CA GLY A 219 28.97 3.71 6.15
C GLY A 219 27.74 3.86 5.24
N GLN A 220 27.14 2.74 4.80
CA GLN A 220 25.91 2.73 4.04
C GLN A 220 24.71 3.04 4.95
N GLY A 221 23.88 4.00 4.56
CA GLY A 221 22.59 4.22 5.20
C GLY A 221 21.55 3.22 4.72
N LYS A 222 20.41 3.11 5.41
CA LYS A 222 19.31 2.26 4.93
C LYS A 222 18.85 2.63 3.51
N LEU A 223 18.51 1.63 2.71
CA LEU A 223 18.03 1.78 1.33
C LEU A 223 16.76 0.97 1.12
N ASN A 224 15.91 1.44 0.21
CA ASN A 224 14.77 0.65 -0.27
C ASN A 224 15.23 -0.23 -1.44
N LEU A 225 15.35 -1.53 -1.17
CA LEU A 225 15.78 -2.57 -2.11
C LEU A 225 14.58 -3.38 -2.62
N LYS A 226 13.35 -2.84 -2.52
CA LYS A 226 12.16 -3.48 -3.08
C LYS A 226 12.37 -3.77 -4.56
N ASN A 227 12.20 -5.03 -4.91
CA ASN A 227 12.43 -5.56 -6.24
C ASN A 227 11.32 -6.52 -6.64
N ASN A 228 11.19 -6.76 -7.95
CA ASN A 228 10.29 -7.76 -8.52
C ASN A 228 10.82 -8.22 -9.89
N THR A 229 10.25 -9.32 -10.39
CA THR A 229 10.48 -9.86 -11.74
C THR A 229 9.20 -9.77 -12.58
N ASP A 230 8.35 -8.77 -12.30
CA ASP A 230 7.05 -8.65 -12.95
C ASP A 230 7.22 -8.30 -14.43
N PHE A 231 6.36 -8.88 -15.27
CA PHE A 231 6.40 -8.65 -16.71
C PHE A 231 6.02 -7.19 -17.05
N ASN A 232 6.95 -6.45 -17.65
CA ASN A 232 6.70 -5.10 -18.11
C ASN A 232 6.10 -5.10 -19.52
N LYS A 233 4.76 -5.04 -19.59
CA LYS A 233 4.00 -5.03 -20.85
C LYS A 233 4.36 -3.86 -21.77
N GLU A 234 4.61 -2.67 -21.22
CA GLU A 234 4.90 -1.49 -22.03
C GLU A 234 6.26 -1.60 -22.72
N PHE A 235 7.27 -2.08 -21.99
CA PHE A 235 8.59 -2.33 -22.55
C PHE A 235 8.56 -3.49 -23.54
N ALA A 236 7.95 -4.62 -23.17
CA ALA A 236 7.87 -5.79 -24.04
C ALA A 236 7.08 -5.52 -25.32
N ALA A 237 6.07 -4.64 -25.28
CA ALA A 237 5.33 -4.24 -26.48
C ALA A 237 6.20 -3.50 -27.51
N MET A 238 7.32 -2.87 -27.09
CA MET A 238 8.29 -2.27 -28.01
C MET A 238 9.13 -3.32 -28.76
N TYR A 239 9.10 -4.58 -28.33
CA TYR A 239 9.94 -5.67 -28.82
C TYR A 239 9.15 -6.99 -28.85
N ASP A 240 7.97 -6.99 -29.49
CA ASP A 240 7.00 -8.11 -29.53
C ASP A 240 7.53 -9.43 -30.13
N TYR A 241 8.70 -9.39 -30.77
CA TYR A 241 9.41 -10.54 -31.34
C TYR A 241 10.33 -11.24 -30.34
N ALA A 242 10.62 -10.62 -29.20
CA ALA A 242 11.58 -11.10 -28.20
C ALA A 242 10.86 -11.68 -26.97
N ASN A 243 11.45 -12.73 -26.40
CA ASN A 243 11.07 -13.18 -25.07
C ASN A 243 11.96 -12.45 -24.06
N ILE A 244 11.32 -11.67 -23.18
CA ILE A 244 12.03 -10.76 -22.27
C ILE A 244 11.62 -11.04 -20.83
N ASP A 245 12.61 -11.39 -20.03
CA ASP A 245 12.51 -11.47 -18.57
C ASP A 245 13.03 -10.17 -17.94
N PHE A 246 12.61 -9.90 -16.71
CA PHE A 246 12.89 -8.64 -16.04
C PHE A 246 13.37 -8.85 -14.60
N ILE A 247 14.24 -7.95 -14.16
CA ILE A 247 14.42 -7.65 -12.74
C ILE A 247 14.31 -6.13 -12.56
N THR A 248 13.44 -5.70 -11.66
CA THR A 248 13.13 -4.28 -11.43
C THR A 248 13.37 -3.91 -9.98
N PHE A 249 14.21 -2.90 -9.76
CA PHE A 249 14.35 -2.24 -8.46
C PHE A 249 13.49 -0.98 -8.41
N GLU A 250 12.35 -1.05 -7.73
CA GLU A 250 11.26 -0.05 -7.84
C GLU A 250 11.67 1.37 -7.39
N LYS A 251 12.66 1.49 -6.51
CA LYS A 251 13.11 2.76 -5.93
C LYS A 251 14.49 3.21 -6.40
N GLU A 252 15.03 2.55 -7.43
CA GLU A 252 16.36 2.84 -8.00
C GLU A 252 17.46 3.11 -6.93
N PRO A 253 17.68 2.19 -5.97
CA PRO A 253 18.52 2.44 -4.81
C PRO A 253 19.95 2.77 -5.23
N THR A 254 20.52 3.82 -4.63
CA THR A 254 21.89 4.27 -4.88
C THR A 254 22.76 4.07 -3.65
N PHE A 255 23.77 3.23 -3.79
CA PHE A 255 24.76 2.94 -2.75
C PHE A 255 25.78 4.07 -2.62
N ASN A 256 26.49 4.12 -1.50
CA ASN A 256 27.55 5.10 -1.26
C ASN A 256 28.84 4.78 -2.05
N LYS A 257 29.02 3.51 -2.45
CA LYS A 257 30.17 2.97 -3.20
C LYS A 257 29.69 2.20 -4.44
N ASN A 258 30.58 2.04 -5.43
CA ASN A 258 30.29 1.15 -6.56
C ASN A 258 30.39 -0.30 -6.10
N GLY A 259 29.43 -1.12 -6.50
CA GLY A 259 29.52 -2.58 -6.43
C GLY A 259 29.68 -3.21 -7.80
N ILE A 260 29.72 -4.53 -7.80
CA ILE A 260 29.73 -5.38 -8.99
C ILE A 260 28.41 -6.13 -9.02
N VAL A 261 27.71 -6.06 -10.13
CA VAL A 261 26.54 -6.90 -10.39
C VAL A 261 26.99 -8.17 -11.08
N TYR A 262 26.38 -9.29 -10.70
CA TYR A 262 26.39 -10.56 -11.43
C TYR A 262 24.94 -10.94 -11.73
N LEU A 263 24.54 -10.90 -13.00
CA LEU A 263 23.22 -11.34 -13.45
C LEU A 263 23.36 -12.68 -14.16
N TYR A 264 22.78 -13.71 -13.55
CA TYR A 264 22.83 -15.08 -14.03
C TYR A 264 21.79 -15.27 -15.13
N ALA A 265 22.26 -15.42 -16.36
CA ALA A 265 21.47 -15.70 -17.55
C ALA A 265 22.35 -16.44 -18.56
N ASP A 266 21.75 -16.99 -19.62
CA ASP A 266 22.51 -17.69 -20.66
C ASP A 266 23.57 -16.78 -21.31
N GLU A 267 24.70 -17.36 -21.74
CA GLU A 267 25.81 -16.63 -22.38
C GLU A 267 25.38 -15.94 -23.68
N ASP A 268 24.38 -16.49 -24.38
CA ASP A 268 23.79 -15.93 -25.59
C ASP A 268 22.60 -14.98 -25.33
N ALA A 269 22.26 -14.71 -24.07
CA ALA A 269 21.25 -13.72 -23.70
C ALA A 269 21.77 -12.27 -23.86
N TYR A 270 20.84 -11.33 -24.03
CA TYR A 270 21.13 -9.92 -24.19
C TYR A 270 20.57 -9.10 -23.02
N VAL A 271 21.43 -8.36 -22.33
CA VAL A 271 21.06 -7.63 -21.11
C VAL A 271 21.04 -6.12 -21.34
N TYR A 272 19.95 -5.46 -20.95
CA TYR A 272 19.73 -4.02 -21.14
C TYR A 272 19.21 -3.35 -19.88
N GLU A 273 19.53 -2.06 -19.72
CA GLU A 273 18.79 -1.16 -18.82
C GLU A 273 17.42 -0.86 -19.46
N VAL A 274 16.35 -1.04 -18.70
CA VAL A 274 14.98 -0.70 -19.11
C VAL A 274 14.80 0.80 -18.97
N THR A 275 14.39 1.48 -20.04
CA THR A 275 14.07 2.91 -20.03
C THR A 275 12.72 3.17 -20.70
N ALA A 276 12.15 4.36 -20.47
CA ALA A 276 10.95 4.80 -21.18
C ALA A 276 11.15 4.85 -22.71
N ASP A 277 12.39 5.05 -23.16
CA ASP A 277 12.76 5.06 -24.57
C ASP A 277 13.17 3.66 -25.08
N GLY A 278 12.93 2.59 -24.33
CA GLY A 278 13.27 1.21 -24.70
C GLY A 278 14.61 0.74 -24.13
N ALA A 279 15.18 -0.29 -24.76
CA ALA A 279 16.39 -0.96 -24.32
C ALA A 279 17.61 -0.03 -24.43
N LYS A 280 18.40 0.03 -23.37
CA LYS A 280 19.63 0.82 -23.31
C LYS A 280 20.81 -0.04 -22.90
N GLU A 281 21.91 0.08 -23.65
CA GLU A 281 23.15 -0.63 -23.34
C GLU A 281 23.69 -0.28 -21.94
N ILE A 282 24.16 -1.31 -21.23
CA ILE A 282 24.77 -1.16 -19.92
C ILE A 282 26.27 -0.95 -20.08
N LYS A 283 26.78 0.15 -19.53
CA LYS A 283 28.20 0.50 -19.65
C LYS A 283 29.08 -0.49 -18.91
N GLY A 284 30.01 -1.13 -19.63
CA GLY A 284 30.98 -2.06 -19.05
C GLY A 284 30.42 -3.43 -18.75
N LEU A 285 29.23 -3.74 -19.30
CA LEU A 285 28.67 -5.08 -19.34
C LEU A 285 29.63 -6.03 -20.07
N LYS A 286 29.89 -7.18 -19.46
CA LYS A 286 30.71 -8.25 -20.03
C LYS A 286 30.25 -9.59 -19.48
N TRP A 287 30.46 -10.67 -20.22
CA TRP A 287 30.38 -12.02 -19.68
C TRP A 287 31.55 -12.25 -18.72
N ASP A 288 31.26 -12.89 -17.59
CA ASP A 288 32.23 -13.29 -16.58
C ASP A 288 32.30 -14.82 -16.51
N GLU A 289 33.33 -15.42 -17.12
CA GLU A 289 33.47 -16.88 -17.23
C GLU A 289 33.61 -17.58 -15.87
N ASP A 290 34.20 -16.91 -14.87
CA ASP A 290 34.43 -17.50 -13.55
C ASP A 290 33.12 -17.61 -12.75
N TYR A 291 32.17 -16.71 -12.99
CA TYR A 291 30.86 -16.66 -12.34
C TYR A 291 29.72 -17.15 -13.23
N GLU A 292 29.98 -17.44 -14.51
CA GLU A 292 28.98 -17.79 -15.52
C GLU A 292 27.80 -16.79 -15.54
N ALA A 293 28.12 -15.49 -15.52
CA ALA A 293 27.15 -14.41 -15.38
C ALA A 293 27.52 -13.16 -16.18
N TRP A 294 26.52 -12.36 -16.52
CA TRP A 294 26.71 -11.00 -17.04
C TRP A 294 27.10 -10.05 -15.91
N SER A 295 28.27 -9.40 -16.02
CA SER A 295 28.80 -8.53 -14.98
C SER A 295 29.05 -7.09 -15.42
N TRP A 296 28.78 -6.15 -14.52
CA TRP A 296 29.09 -4.73 -14.69
C TRP A 296 29.25 -4.03 -13.34
N LYS A 297 29.90 -2.86 -13.35
CA LYS A 297 30.02 -2.02 -12.16
C LYS A 297 28.95 -0.95 -12.15
N THR A 298 28.25 -0.82 -11.03
CA THR A 298 27.27 0.26 -10.82
C THR A 298 27.22 0.68 -9.36
N ARG A 299 26.71 1.88 -9.13
CA ARG A 299 26.33 2.38 -7.81
C ARG A 299 24.82 2.38 -7.59
N THR A 300 24.06 2.36 -8.68
CA THR A 300 22.60 2.47 -8.67
C THR A 300 22.03 1.24 -9.35
N LEU A 301 21.15 0.53 -8.63
CA LEU A 301 20.39 -0.58 -9.19
C LEU A 301 19.13 -0.01 -9.84
N LYS A 302 18.73 -0.54 -11.00
CA LYS A 302 17.60 -0.06 -11.81
C LYS A 302 16.83 -1.25 -12.38
N SER A 303 15.90 -1.01 -13.29
CA SER A 303 15.29 -2.09 -14.06
C SER A 303 16.20 -2.61 -15.17
N TYR A 304 16.30 -3.93 -15.28
CA TYR A 304 17.06 -4.64 -16.29
C TYR A 304 16.17 -5.63 -17.04
N ALA A 305 16.40 -5.75 -18.34
CA ALA A 305 15.73 -6.69 -19.24
C ALA A 305 16.74 -7.71 -19.74
N ILE A 306 16.34 -8.98 -19.74
CA ILE A 306 17.10 -10.13 -20.24
C ILE A 306 16.33 -10.67 -21.44
N SER A 307 16.91 -10.60 -22.62
CA SER A 307 16.27 -10.95 -23.89
C SER A 307 16.95 -12.15 -24.53
N ASP A 308 16.17 -13.02 -25.15
CA ASP A 308 16.66 -14.15 -25.96
C ASP A 308 17.27 -13.71 -27.31
N VAL A 309 16.98 -12.48 -27.74
CA VAL A 309 17.49 -11.90 -28.99
C VAL A 309 17.91 -10.44 -28.81
N GLU A 310 18.74 -9.94 -29.73
CA GLU A 310 19.22 -8.55 -29.70
C GLU A 310 18.08 -7.55 -29.96
N LEU A 311 17.91 -6.58 -29.08
CA LEU A 311 16.85 -5.57 -29.14
C LEU A 311 17.28 -4.36 -29.99
N THR A 312 17.28 -4.52 -31.31
CA THR A 312 17.84 -3.52 -32.25
C THR A 312 16.82 -2.53 -32.81
N GLU A 313 15.61 -3.00 -33.12
CA GLU A 313 14.53 -2.18 -33.65
C GLU A 313 13.28 -2.30 -32.79
N LYS A 314 12.63 -1.17 -32.53
CA LYS A 314 11.32 -1.17 -31.90
C LYS A 314 10.28 -1.61 -32.90
N THR A 315 9.33 -2.40 -32.43
CA THR A 315 8.14 -2.77 -33.18
C THR A 315 7.34 -1.51 -33.49
N VAL A 316 6.99 -1.36 -34.76
CA VAL A 316 6.06 -0.33 -35.20
C VAL A 316 4.69 -0.97 -35.20
N THR A 317 3.84 -0.59 -34.25
CA THR A 317 2.41 -0.78 -34.43
C THR A 317 1.96 0.21 -35.49
N GLU A 318 1.82 -0.25 -36.74
CA GLU A 318 0.95 0.44 -37.68
C GLU A 318 -0.44 0.46 -37.04
N ASP A 319 -0.88 1.63 -36.58
CA ASP A 319 -2.30 1.92 -36.51
C ASP A 319 -2.84 1.65 -37.91
N LYS A 320 -3.42 0.46 -38.10
CA LYS A 320 -4.29 0.18 -39.24
C LYS A 320 -5.52 1.04 -39.10
N ASP A 321 -5.38 2.31 -39.42
CA ASP A 321 -6.48 3.14 -39.88
C ASP A 321 -6.82 2.65 -41.30
N ASP A 322 -7.45 1.47 -41.34
CA ASP A 322 -7.88 0.77 -42.55
C ASP A 322 -9.13 1.50 -43.08
N THR A 323 -8.97 2.76 -43.49
CA THR A 323 -9.95 3.48 -44.31
C THR A 323 -9.56 3.41 -45.77
N THR A 324 -9.59 2.18 -46.32
CA THR A 324 -9.72 2.00 -47.76
C THR A 324 -11.14 2.38 -48.20
N THR A 325 -11.41 3.68 -48.33
CA THR A 325 -12.52 4.16 -49.16
C THR A 325 -12.05 4.25 -50.61
N ASP A 326 -12.24 3.13 -51.28
CA ASP A 326 -12.70 2.99 -52.66
C ASP A 326 -12.62 4.24 -53.57
N GLY A 327 -11.67 4.21 -54.52
CA GLY A 327 -12.04 4.42 -55.92
C GLY A 327 -12.54 5.81 -56.35
N GLY A 328 -11.85 6.90 -56.00
CA GLY A 328 -12.03 8.20 -56.66
C GLY A 328 -11.52 8.21 -58.10
N LYS A 329 -12.29 7.65 -59.04
CA LYS A 329 -12.05 7.73 -60.50
C LYS A 329 -11.86 9.19 -60.94
N LYS A 330 -10.69 9.48 -61.50
CA LYS A 330 -10.41 10.68 -62.29
C LYS A 330 -11.05 10.51 -63.67
N ASN A 331 -12.18 11.17 -63.93
CA ASN A 331 -12.74 11.20 -65.29
C ASN A 331 -11.92 12.17 -66.16
N PRO A 332 -11.36 11.75 -67.31
CA PRO A 332 -10.72 12.67 -68.23
C PRO A 332 -11.77 13.34 -69.12
N ASP A 333 -11.64 14.65 -69.22
CA ASP A 333 -12.29 15.51 -70.20
C ASP A 333 -11.98 15.04 -71.63
N THR A 334 -13.00 14.67 -72.40
CA THR A 334 -12.93 14.59 -73.87
C THR A 334 -14.23 15.12 -74.45
N GLY A 335 -14.12 16.28 -75.09
CA GLY A 335 -15.24 16.95 -75.73
C GLY A 335 -15.76 16.21 -76.97
N ARG A 336 -17.08 16.32 -77.17
CA ARG A 336 -17.70 16.77 -78.42
C ARG A 336 -19.14 17.18 -78.18
#